data_AF-X7FB37-F1
#
_entry.id   AF-X7FB37-F1
#
_cell.length_a   1.000
_cell.length_b   1.000
_cell.length_c   1.000
_cell.angle_alpha   90.00
_cell.angle_beta   90.00
_cell.angle_gamma   90.00
#
_symmetry.space_group_name_H-M   'P 1'
#
loop_
_entity.id
_entity.type
_entity.pdbx_description
1 polymer ?
#
loop_
_entity_poly.entity_id
_entity_poly.type
_entity_poly.pdbx_seq_one_letter_code
_entity_poly.pdbx_strand_id
1 'polypeptide(L)'
;MRALLLLFCLALGACTAGGPGFAGRPAMRLSEGGSDFVVRRNGAVVEAIRTDFDPLPRWPLVSDRAARAVEDWTGCTAAWATGDVTLLRIGLSCGGAPAPPRPAPPLLLDCAVLAEAEDADGDPAELSLDCVSL
;
A
#
# COMPACT_ATOMS: atom_id res chain seq x y z
N MET A 1 9.72 -15.58 -29.87
CA MET A 1 8.93 -14.34 -30.11
C MET A 1 7.55 -14.40 -29.42
N ARG A 2 6.69 -15.39 -29.69
CA ARG A 2 5.38 -15.53 -29.01
C ARG A 2 5.46 -15.62 -27.48
N ALA A 3 6.38 -16.42 -26.94
CA ALA A 3 6.60 -16.51 -25.49
C ALA A 3 7.09 -15.19 -24.88
N LEU A 4 7.93 -14.44 -25.61
CA LEU A 4 8.43 -13.13 -25.17
C LEU A 4 7.29 -12.09 -25.14
N LEU A 5 6.40 -12.13 -26.14
CA LEU A 5 5.19 -11.32 -26.21
C LEU A 5 4.22 -11.64 -25.07
N LEU A 6 4.01 -12.92 -24.77
CA LEU A 6 3.18 -13.36 -23.64
C LEU A 6 3.76 -12.91 -22.29
N LEU A 7 5.08 -13.05 -22.11
CA LEU A 7 5.78 -12.60 -20.91
C LEU A 7 5.66 -11.08 -20.74
N PHE A 8 5.83 -10.33 -21.82
CA PHE A 8 5.68 -8.88 -21.83
C PHE A 8 4.25 -8.47 -21.46
N CYS A 9 3.23 -9.10 -22.05
CA CYS A 9 1.83 -8.85 -21.71
C CYS A 9 1.50 -9.19 -20.25
N LEU A 10 2.05 -10.27 -19.69
CA LEU A 10 1.90 -10.58 -18.27
C LEU A 10 2.54 -9.52 -17.38
N ALA A 11 3.73 -9.04 -17.75
CA ALA A 11 4.45 -8.01 -17.00
C ALA A 11 3.68 -6.68 -16.94
N LEU A 12 3.03 -6.26 -18.04
CA LEU A 12 2.22 -5.04 -18.07
C LEU A 12 0.97 -5.13 -17.16
N GLY A 13 0.38 -6.32 -17.02
CA GLY A 13 -0.81 -6.53 -16.18
C GLY A 13 -0.52 -6.48 -14.67
N ALA A 14 0.73 -6.65 -14.26
CA ALA A 14 1.11 -6.75 -12.85
C ALA A 14 1.28 -5.39 -12.15
N CYS A 15 1.49 -4.29 -12.89
CA CYS A 15 1.81 -2.98 -12.29
C CYS A 15 0.71 -2.38 -11.41
N THR A 16 -0.54 -2.85 -11.52
CA THR A 16 -1.65 -2.40 -10.67
C THR A 16 -2.32 -3.56 -9.93
N ALA A 17 -1.59 -4.66 -9.73
CA ALA A 17 -2.04 -5.78 -8.91
C ALA A 17 -2.31 -5.32 -7.48
N GLY A 18 -3.40 -5.80 -6.89
CA GLY A 18 -3.70 -5.51 -5.49
C GLY A 18 -2.72 -6.22 -4.55
N GLY A 19 -2.54 -5.67 -3.35
CA GLY A 19 -1.74 -6.32 -2.32
C GLY A 19 -2.29 -7.70 -1.91
N PRO A 20 -1.56 -8.50 -1.11
CA PRO A 20 -1.96 -9.86 -0.75
C PRO A 20 -3.39 -9.97 -0.18
N GLY A 21 -3.82 -8.98 0.61
CA GLY A 21 -5.18 -8.91 1.17
C GLY A 21 -6.28 -8.57 0.16
N PHE A 22 -5.92 -8.21 -1.08
CA PHE A 22 -6.82 -7.81 -2.17
C PHE A 22 -6.66 -8.69 -3.41
N ALA A 23 -5.87 -9.76 -3.33
CA ALA A 23 -5.69 -10.71 -4.41
C ALA A 23 -7.03 -11.32 -4.84
N GLY A 24 -7.27 -11.40 -6.16
CA GLY A 24 -8.52 -11.92 -6.73
C GLY A 24 -9.75 -11.02 -6.53
N ARG A 25 -9.63 -9.86 -5.88
CA ARG A 25 -10.74 -8.91 -5.74
C ARG A 25 -10.96 -8.12 -7.03
N PRO A 26 -12.22 -7.81 -7.39
CA PRO A 26 -12.53 -7.04 -8.58
C PRO A 26 -11.92 -5.64 -8.47
N ALA A 27 -11.28 -5.21 -9.55
CA ALA A 27 -10.73 -3.87 -9.68
C ALA A 27 -11.79 -2.91 -10.23
N MET A 28 -11.90 -1.72 -9.65
CA MET A 28 -12.76 -0.63 -10.12
C MET A 28 -11.90 0.60 -10.40
N ARG A 29 -12.20 1.33 -11.47
CA ARG A 29 -11.55 2.62 -11.77
C ARG A 29 -12.42 3.75 -11.27
N LEU A 30 -11.85 4.64 -10.48
CA LEU A 30 -12.51 5.82 -9.95
C LEU A 30 -11.69 7.05 -10.27
N SER A 31 -12.35 8.19 -10.49
CA SER A 31 -11.69 9.47 -10.74
C SER A 31 -12.33 10.52 -9.85
N GLU A 32 -11.51 11.31 -9.15
CA GLU A 32 -11.98 12.37 -8.26
C GLU A 32 -10.97 13.50 -8.20
N GLY A 33 -11.44 14.73 -8.40
CA GLY A 33 -10.61 15.94 -8.29
C GLY A 33 -9.37 15.96 -9.19
N GLY A 34 -9.38 15.23 -10.32
CA GLY A 34 -8.25 15.12 -11.25
C GLY A 34 -7.26 14.00 -10.92
N SER A 35 -7.53 13.17 -9.91
CA SER A 35 -6.77 11.96 -9.62
C SER A 35 -7.54 10.72 -10.06
N ASP A 36 -6.82 9.71 -10.56
CA ASP A 36 -7.36 8.44 -11.02
C ASP A 36 -6.87 7.30 -10.12
N PHE A 37 -7.78 6.43 -9.71
CA PHE A 37 -7.50 5.33 -8.81
C PHE A 37 -8.01 4.00 -9.38
N VAL A 38 -7.19 2.96 -9.25
CA VAL A 38 -7.64 1.57 -9.33
C VAL A 38 -7.87 1.09 -7.90
N VAL A 39 -9.13 0.83 -7.56
CA VAL A 39 -9.53 0.43 -6.22
C VAL A 39 -9.99 -1.03 -6.15
N ARG A 40 -9.80 -1.64 -4.99
CA ARG A 40 -10.27 -2.99 -4.66
C ARG A 40 -10.83 -2.99 -3.25
N ARG A 41 -12.00 -3.60 -3.08
CA ARG A 41 -12.66 -3.72 -1.77
C ARG A 41 -12.48 -5.12 -1.19
N ASN A 42 -12.10 -5.19 0.07
CA ASN A 42 -12.15 -6.38 0.90
C ASN A 42 -12.89 -6.07 2.20
N GLY A 43 -14.16 -6.44 2.26
CA GLY A 43 -15.04 -6.11 3.40
C GLY A 43 -15.19 -4.60 3.58
N ALA A 44 -14.82 -4.11 4.76
CA ALA A 44 -14.86 -2.69 5.13
C ALA A 44 -13.52 -1.96 4.91
N VAL A 45 -12.57 -2.56 4.16
CA VAL A 45 -11.31 -1.91 3.76
C VAL A 45 -11.25 -1.83 2.24
N VAL A 46 -10.79 -0.70 1.72
CA VAL A 46 -10.51 -0.49 0.30
C VAL A 46 -9.03 -0.18 0.13
N GLU A 47 -8.38 -0.84 -0.82
CA GLU A 47 -7.07 -0.46 -1.34
C GLU A 47 -7.29 0.39 -2.58
N ALA A 48 -6.64 1.55 -2.63
CA ALA A 48 -6.70 2.49 -3.74
C ALA A 48 -5.28 2.75 -4.25
N ILE A 49 -5.00 2.31 -5.47
CA ILE A 49 -3.73 2.53 -6.16
C ILE A 49 -3.93 3.71 -7.12
N ARG A 50 -3.17 4.78 -6.94
CA ARG A 50 -3.18 5.93 -7.84
C ARG A 50 -2.56 5.55 -9.18
N THR A 51 -3.21 5.94 -10.28
CA THR A 51 -2.78 5.66 -11.65
C THR A 51 -2.61 6.91 -12.51
N ASP A 52 -2.99 8.09 -12.01
CA ASP A 52 -2.66 9.37 -12.66
C ASP A 52 -1.21 9.78 -12.42
N PHE A 53 -0.76 10.71 -13.28
CA PHE A 53 0.51 11.39 -13.14
C PHE A 53 0.27 12.82 -12.67
N ASP A 54 0.48 13.06 -11.37
CA ASP A 54 0.47 14.39 -10.74
C ASP A 54 1.84 14.63 -10.07
N PRO A 55 2.62 15.65 -10.48
CA PRO A 55 3.95 15.87 -9.94
C PRO A 55 3.93 16.39 -8.49
N LEU A 56 4.70 15.73 -7.63
CA LEU A 56 4.89 16.10 -6.21
C LEU A 56 3.58 16.33 -5.43
N PRO A 57 2.64 15.38 -5.46
CA PRO A 57 1.34 15.56 -4.84
C PRO A 57 1.47 15.48 -3.32
N ARG A 58 0.69 16.29 -2.61
CA ARG A 58 0.66 16.29 -1.15
C ARG A 58 -0.29 15.22 -0.63
N TRP A 59 0.13 14.49 0.40
CA TRP A 59 -0.66 13.40 0.98
C TRP A 59 -2.10 13.80 1.34
N PRO A 60 -2.38 14.90 2.08
CA PRO A 60 -3.75 15.25 2.47
C PRO A 60 -4.69 15.42 1.27
N LEU A 61 -4.18 15.98 0.16
CA LEU A 61 -4.97 16.19 -1.05
C LEU A 61 -5.34 14.86 -1.72
N VAL A 62 -4.36 13.96 -1.85
CA VAL A 62 -4.56 12.65 -2.48
C VAL A 62 -5.45 11.76 -1.61
N SER A 63 -5.23 11.76 -0.29
CA SER A 63 -6.04 10.99 0.65
C SER A 63 -7.49 11.45 0.65
N ASP A 64 -7.75 12.76 0.59
CA ASP A 64 -9.12 13.29 0.54
C ASP A 64 -9.83 12.93 -0.77
N ARG A 65 -9.15 13.04 -1.91
CA ARG A 65 -9.70 12.63 -3.21
C ARG A 65 -10.01 11.14 -3.25
N ALA A 66 -9.07 10.30 -2.78
CA ALA A 66 -9.27 8.85 -2.73
C ALA A 66 -10.42 8.48 -1.77
N ALA A 67 -10.52 9.13 -0.61
CA ALA A 67 -11.61 8.94 0.34
C ALA A 67 -12.96 9.25 -0.31
N ARG A 68 -13.13 10.46 -0.88
CA ARG A 68 -14.39 10.86 -1.54
C ARG A 68 -14.78 9.92 -2.68
N ALA A 69 -13.83 9.57 -3.54
CA ALA A 69 -14.08 8.61 -4.63
C ALA A 69 -14.63 7.28 -4.10
N VAL A 70 -14.06 6.77 -3.01
CA VAL A 70 -14.50 5.52 -2.38
C VAL A 70 -15.83 5.68 -1.65
N GLU A 71 -16.06 6.80 -0.97
CA GLU A 71 -17.34 7.11 -0.34
C GLU A 71 -18.47 7.13 -1.37
N ASP A 72 -18.27 7.84 -2.49
CA ASP A 72 -19.23 7.91 -3.59
C ASP A 72 -19.48 6.55 -4.24
N TRP A 73 -18.43 5.73 -4.41
CA TRP A 73 -18.55 4.39 -4.98
C TRP A 73 -19.27 3.41 -4.04
N THR A 74 -19.06 3.51 -2.73
CA THR A 74 -19.53 2.51 -1.77
C THR A 74 -20.78 2.91 -1.00
N GLY A 75 -21.10 4.19 -0.94
CA GLY A 75 -22.13 4.75 -0.05
C GLY A 75 -21.77 4.68 1.44
N CYS A 76 -20.53 4.32 1.78
CA CYS A 76 -20.04 4.27 3.17
C CYS A 76 -19.20 5.50 3.49
N THR A 77 -18.97 5.78 4.78
CA THR A 77 -18.09 6.88 5.23
C THR A 77 -16.67 6.38 5.42
N ALA A 78 -15.67 7.12 4.94
CA ALA A 78 -14.27 6.85 5.17
C ALA A 78 -13.88 7.30 6.59
N ALA A 79 -13.57 6.36 7.47
CA ALA A 79 -13.18 6.64 8.86
C ALA A 79 -11.68 6.96 8.97
N TRP A 80 -10.87 6.37 8.09
CA TRP A 80 -9.44 6.64 8.03
C TRP A 80 -8.88 6.31 6.65
N ALA A 81 -7.83 7.03 6.27
CA ALA A 81 -6.93 6.68 5.18
C ALA A 81 -5.49 6.56 5.73
N THR A 82 -4.71 5.63 5.20
CA THR A 82 -3.29 5.42 5.52
C THR A 82 -2.53 4.88 4.31
N GLY A 83 -1.20 4.82 4.38
CA GLY A 83 -0.33 4.49 3.26
C GLY A 83 0.44 5.71 2.77
N ASP A 84 0.74 5.74 1.49
CA ASP A 84 1.48 6.82 0.83
C ASP A 84 0.63 7.47 -0.27
N VAL A 85 1.24 8.34 -1.08
CA VAL A 85 0.53 9.05 -2.16
C VAL A 85 0.20 8.16 -3.36
N THR A 86 0.81 6.98 -3.48
CA THR A 86 0.65 6.04 -4.59
C THR A 86 -0.32 4.93 -4.22
N LEU A 87 -0.26 4.43 -2.99
CA LEU A 87 -1.12 3.37 -2.49
C LEU A 87 -1.72 3.76 -1.14
N LEU A 88 -3.05 3.76 -1.09
CA LEU A 88 -3.82 4.08 0.09
C LEU A 88 -4.64 2.87 0.53
N ARG A 89 -4.78 2.72 1.85
CA ARG A 89 -5.80 1.88 2.47
C ARG A 89 -6.81 2.75 3.19
N ILE A 90 -8.08 2.47 2.96
CA ILE A 90 -9.21 3.25 3.46
C ILE A 90 -10.12 2.33 4.24
N GLY A 91 -10.35 2.63 5.52
CA GLY A 91 -11.31 1.94 6.36
C GLY A 91 -12.68 2.61 6.30
N LEU A 92 -13.72 1.82 6.10
CA LEU A 92 -15.09 2.28 5.89
C LEU A 92 -15.98 1.97 7.08
N SER A 93 -16.84 2.92 7.43
CA SER A 93 -18.00 2.75 8.28
C SER A 93 -19.24 2.67 7.40
N CYS A 94 -19.91 1.52 7.40
CA CYS A 94 -21.08 1.26 6.54
C CYS A 94 -22.31 1.01 7.40
N GLY A 95 -23.41 1.73 7.15
CA GLY A 95 -24.69 1.48 7.84
C GLY A 95 -24.62 1.62 9.37
N GLY A 96 -23.70 2.45 9.89
CA GLY A 96 -23.47 2.63 11.33
C GLY A 96 -22.56 1.60 11.98
N ALA A 97 -22.10 0.57 11.26
CA ALA A 97 -21.10 -0.35 11.77
C ALA A 97 -19.73 0.36 11.89
N PRO A 98 -19.00 0.19 13.01
CA PRO A 98 -17.70 0.82 13.18
C PRO A 98 -16.72 0.34 12.12
N ALA A 99 -15.85 1.25 11.67
CA ALA A 99 -14.76 0.90 10.76
C ALA A 99 -13.77 -0.07 11.43
N PRO A 100 -13.12 -0.95 10.66
CA PRO A 100 -12.04 -1.78 11.18
C PRO A 100 -10.93 -0.90 11.78
N PRO A 101 -10.15 -1.40 12.76
CA PRO A 101 -9.07 -0.63 13.36
C PRO A 101 -8.07 -0.19 12.30
N ARG A 102 -7.58 1.05 12.43
CA ARG A 102 -6.52 1.56 11.57
C ARG A 102 -5.27 0.67 11.76
N PRO A 103 -4.63 0.21 10.67
CA PRO A 103 -3.36 -0.50 10.77
C PRO A 103 -2.35 0.30 11.60
N ALA A 104 -1.74 -0.34 12.58
CA ALA A 104 -0.68 0.29 13.37
C ALA A 104 0.49 0.66 12.43
N PRO A 105 1.17 1.80 12.68
CA PRO A 105 2.42 2.08 11.99
C PRO A 105 3.40 0.94 12.25
N PRO A 106 4.26 0.59 11.27
CA PRO A 106 5.32 -0.38 11.51
C PRO A 106 6.24 0.12 12.61
N LEU A 107 6.79 -0.80 13.40
CA LEU A 107 7.81 -0.47 14.39
C LEU A 107 9.03 0.07 13.65
N LEU A 108 9.41 1.33 13.89
CA LEU A 108 10.66 1.86 13.36
C LEU A 108 11.77 1.36 14.29
N LEU A 109 12.69 0.59 13.75
CA LEU A 109 13.86 0.09 14.47
C LEU A 109 15.08 0.87 14.01
N ASP A 110 15.82 1.41 14.96
CA ASP A 110 17.20 1.86 14.74
C ASP A 110 18.12 0.71 15.16
N CYS A 111 18.89 0.18 14.21
CA CYS A 111 19.73 -1.00 14.43
C CYS A 111 21.21 -0.64 14.27
N ALA A 112 21.99 -0.84 15.32
CA ALA A 112 23.44 -0.78 15.27
C ALA A 112 24.02 -2.16 14.94
N VAL A 113 24.99 -2.20 14.03
CA VAL A 113 25.79 -3.39 13.76
C VAL A 113 26.90 -3.46 14.82
N LEU A 114 26.86 -4.49 15.66
CA LEU A 114 27.86 -4.71 16.69
C LEU A 114 28.85 -5.76 16.18
N ALA A 115 29.84 -5.29 15.41
CA ALA A 115 31.08 -5.96 14.95
C ALA A 115 31.00 -7.42 14.47
N GLU A 116 31.45 -7.63 13.23
CA GLU A 116 31.97 -8.91 12.72
C GLU A 116 33.13 -9.35 13.64
N ALA A 117 32.97 -10.40 14.45
CA ALA A 117 34.18 -11.05 14.94
C ALA A 117 34.85 -11.69 13.71
N GLU A 118 36.15 -11.57 13.52
CA GLU A 118 36.85 -12.48 12.62
C GLU A 118 37.17 -13.71 13.47
N ASP A 119 36.69 -14.88 13.07
CA ASP A 119 37.15 -16.11 13.71
C ASP A 119 38.66 -16.27 13.46
N ALA A 120 39.34 -17.11 14.25
CA ALA A 120 40.80 -17.26 14.18
C ALA A 120 41.36 -17.65 12.78
N ASP A 121 40.49 -18.09 11.86
CA ASP A 121 40.79 -18.45 10.47
C ASP A 121 40.52 -17.31 9.45
N GLY A 122 40.02 -16.14 9.88
CA GLY A 122 39.74 -15.00 9.00
C GLY A 122 38.41 -15.07 8.23
N ASP A 123 37.50 -15.96 8.64
CA ASP A 123 36.12 -15.99 8.15
C ASP A 123 35.27 -14.94 8.89
N PRO A 124 34.34 -14.24 8.20
CA PRO A 124 33.47 -13.25 8.83
C PRO A 124 32.52 -13.96 9.81
N ALA A 125 32.70 -13.73 11.11
CA ALA A 125 31.80 -14.24 12.12
C ALA A 125 30.50 -13.44 12.14
N GLU A 126 29.50 -14.12 12.68
CA GLU A 126 28.10 -13.77 12.78
C GLU A 126 27.85 -12.26 13.03
N LEU A 127 27.21 -11.59 12.06
CA LEU A 127 26.77 -10.20 12.22
C LEU A 127 25.67 -10.12 13.29
N SER A 128 25.99 -9.48 14.43
CA SER A 128 25.02 -9.19 15.49
C SER A 128 24.41 -7.79 15.30
N LEU A 129 23.09 -7.72 15.39
CA LEU A 129 22.31 -6.48 15.33
C LEU A 129 21.72 -6.19 16.72
N ASP A 130 21.95 -4.97 17.22
CA ASP A 130 21.23 -4.45 18.37
C ASP A 130 20.25 -3.38 17.90
N CYS A 131 18.96 -3.65 18.08
CA CYS A 131 17.88 -2.82 17.55
C CYS A 131 17.06 -2.22 18.69
N VAL A 132 16.85 -0.91 18.63
CA VAL A 132 15.96 -0.18 19.53
C VAL A 132 14.78 0.39 18.75
N SER A 133 13.60 0.42 19.38
CA SER A 133 12.43 1.09 18.81
C SER A 133 12.57 2.61 18.93
N LEU A 134 12.35 3.34 17.84
CA LEU A 134 12.29 4.81 17.83
C LEU A 134 10.92 5.34 18.26
#